data_AF-A0A8X6SYJ3-F1
#
_entry.id   AF-A0A8X6SYJ3-F1
#
_cell.length_a   1.000
_cell.length_b   1.000
_cell.length_c   1.000
_cell.angle_alpha   90.00
_cell.angle_beta   90.00
_cell.angle_gamma   90.00
#
_symmetry.space_group_name_H-M   'P 1'
#
loop_
_entity.id
_entity.type
_entity.pdbx_description
1 polymer ?
#
loop_
_entity_poly.entity_id
_entity_poly.type
_entity_poly.pdbx_seq_one_letter_code
_entity_poly.pdbx_strand_id
1 'polypeptide(L)'
;MGTRLRRLKAQLKGQILSDGKCLSGKNRLTEHEIDNLQSYYGSAIRRNHSSVQNMRQAIWAIFLHMLSTDEYPQHGFCPIGEDSWCGFKKAEASGKSYKHKNSLPVAVVEAMRPIFRDLSHPDLLKNVCMEKHKTRMKVFIMSFGHVFPKQHLYRLKHFHLVFMMLFVPLMMVMYRN
;
A
#
# COMPACT_ATOMS: atom_id res chain seq x y z
N MET A 1 8.23 4.89 -3.72
CA MET A 1 8.73 3.68 -4.42
C MET A 1 9.61 4.07 -5.61
N GLY A 2 9.07 4.65 -6.67
CA GLY A 2 9.79 4.84 -7.93
C GLY A 2 11.09 5.61 -7.82
N THR A 3 11.14 6.71 -7.05
CA THR A 3 12.39 7.45 -6.80
C THR A 3 13.51 6.58 -6.21
N ARG A 4 13.19 5.69 -5.25
CA ARG A 4 14.18 4.78 -4.64
C ARG A 4 14.68 3.75 -5.66
N LEU A 5 13.78 3.22 -6.50
CA LEU A 5 14.14 2.27 -7.56
C LEU A 5 15.00 2.93 -8.65
N ARG A 6 14.69 4.17 -9.05
CA ARG A 6 15.52 4.95 -9.99
C ARG A 6 16.90 5.23 -9.43
N ARG A 7 16.98 5.59 -8.14
CA ARG A 7 18.27 5.77 -7.45
C ARG A 7 19.07 4.47 -7.40
N LEU A 8 18.44 3.35 -7.04
CA LEU A 8 19.07 2.02 -7.06
C LEU A 8 19.61 1.69 -8.46
N LYS A 9 18.79 1.92 -9.49
CA LYS A 9 19.17 1.73 -10.89
C LYS A 9 20.38 2.58 -11.29
N ALA A 10 20.45 3.83 -10.84
CA ALA A 10 21.60 4.69 -11.09
C ALA A 10 22.85 4.23 -10.33
N GLN A 11 22.70 3.80 -9.07
CA GLN A 11 23.81 3.32 -8.22
C GLN A 11 24.43 2.03 -8.74
N LEU A 12 23.61 1.10 -9.26
CA LEU A 12 24.06 -0.19 -9.79
C LEU A 12 24.32 -0.15 -11.30
N LYS A 13 24.38 1.03 -11.90
CA LYS A 13 24.65 1.18 -13.34
C LYS A 13 26.04 0.62 -13.67
N GLY A 14 26.09 -0.32 -14.62
CA GLY A 14 27.34 -0.97 -15.05
C GLY A 14 27.80 -2.12 -14.14
N GLN A 15 27.14 -2.35 -13.00
CA GLN A 15 27.41 -3.51 -12.16
C GLN A 15 26.70 -4.75 -12.71
N ILE A 16 27.39 -5.88 -12.62
CA ILE A 16 26.89 -7.19 -13.02
C ILE A 16 26.29 -7.88 -11.79
N LEU A 17 25.05 -8.35 -11.90
CA LEU A 17 24.40 -9.11 -10.84
C LEU A 17 24.84 -10.58 -10.88
N SER A 18 24.39 -11.37 -9.91
CA SER A 18 24.75 -12.79 -9.77
C SER A 18 24.38 -13.66 -10.97
N ASP A 19 23.48 -13.20 -11.85
CA ASP A 19 23.09 -13.89 -13.08
C ASP A 19 23.90 -13.44 -14.32
N GLY A 20 25.01 -12.72 -14.10
CA GLY A 20 25.91 -12.28 -15.17
C GLY A 20 25.37 -11.12 -16.01
N LYS A 21 24.29 -10.47 -15.58
CA LYS A 21 23.65 -9.37 -16.34
C LYS A 21 23.45 -8.11 -15.48
N CYS A 22 23.39 -6.96 -16.14
CA CYS A 22 23.10 -5.68 -15.49
C CYS A 22 21.70 -5.66 -14.86
N LEU A 23 21.46 -4.77 -13.89
CA LEU A 23 20.13 -4.60 -13.28
C LEU A 23 19.04 -4.19 -14.28
N SER A 24 19.36 -3.32 -15.23
CA SER A 24 18.45 -2.83 -16.26
C SER A 24 18.62 -3.60 -17.58
N GLY A 25 17.59 -3.58 -18.42
CA GLY A 25 17.60 -4.20 -19.74
C GLY A 25 16.23 -4.74 -20.12
N LYS A 26 16.13 -5.39 -21.29
CA LYS A 26 14.91 -6.08 -21.72
C LYS A 26 14.54 -7.15 -20.69
N ASN A 27 13.27 -7.21 -20.30
CA ASN A 27 12.73 -8.14 -19.29
C ASN A 27 13.41 -8.03 -17.91
N ARG A 28 13.86 -6.83 -17.53
CA ARG A 28 14.47 -6.53 -16.23
C ARG A 28 13.90 -5.21 -15.70
N LEU A 29 14.63 -4.54 -14.80
CA LEU A 29 14.17 -3.28 -14.20
C LEU A 29 14.27 -2.11 -15.21
N THR A 30 13.20 -1.94 -16.00
CA THR A 30 13.03 -0.83 -16.96
C THR A 30 12.35 0.37 -16.28
N GLU A 31 12.35 1.56 -16.93
CA GLU A 31 11.59 2.70 -16.39
C GLU A 31 10.09 2.40 -16.31
N HIS A 32 9.55 1.75 -17.34
CA HIS A 32 8.15 1.34 -17.36
C HIS A 32 7.82 0.38 -16.20
N GLU A 33 8.72 -0.57 -15.92
CA GLU A 33 8.53 -1.49 -14.79
C GLU A 33 8.57 -0.75 -13.45
N ILE A 34 9.45 0.25 -13.30
CA ILE A 34 9.49 1.10 -12.11
C ILE A 34 8.15 1.85 -11.91
N ASP A 35 7.54 2.36 -12.99
CA ASP A 35 6.25 3.05 -12.94
C ASP A 35 5.10 2.10 -12.58
N ASN A 36 5.11 0.87 -13.11
CA ASN A 36 4.16 -0.17 -12.73
C ASN A 36 4.28 -0.49 -11.23
N LEU A 37 5.50 -0.72 -10.73
CA LEU A 37 5.75 -1.00 -9.32
C LEU A 37 5.34 0.15 -8.40
N GLN A 38 5.57 1.40 -8.82
CA GLN A 38 5.09 2.57 -8.09
C GLN A 38 3.55 2.60 -8.03
N SER A 39 2.88 2.29 -9.14
CA SER A 39 1.41 2.28 -9.21
C SER A 39 0.80 1.16 -8.36
N TYR A 40 1.41 -0.03 -8.38
CA TYR A 40 1.02 -1.15 -7.53
C TYR A 40 1.22 -0.85 -6.05
N TYR A 41 2.36 -0.29 -5.67
CA TYR A 41 2.63 0.14 -4.30
C TYR A 41 1.57 1.14 -3.80
N GLY A 42 1.27 2.17 -4.60
CA GLY A 42 0.22 3.14 -4.25
C GLY A 42 -1.16 2.49 -4.09
N SER A 43 -1.48 1.50 -4.92
CA SER A 43 -2.74 0.75 -4.83
C SER A 43 -2.80 -0.13 -3.58
N ALA A 44 -1.71 -0.81 -3.21
CA ALA A 44 -1.60 -1.61 -2.00
C ALA A 44 -1.87 -0.77 -0.74
N ILE A 45 -1.28 0.43 -0.67
CA ILE A 45 -1.51 1.38 0.43
C ILE A 45 -2.97 1.85 0.45
N ARG A 46 -3.51 2.33 -0.69
CA ARG A 46 -4.86 2.91 -0.73
C ARG A 46 -5.94 1.91 -0.34
N ARG A 47 -5.85 0.66 -0.82
CA ARG A 47 -6.86 -0.38 -0.59
C ARG A 47 -6.81 -0.96 0.84
N ASN A 48 -5.66 -0.86 1.52
CA ASN A 48 -5.45 -1.49 2.82
C ASN A 48 -5.19 -0.50 3.97
N HIS A 49 -5.45 0.79 3.77
CA HIS A 49 -5.08 1.86 4.71
C HIS A 49 -5.66 1.76 6.12
N SER A 50 -6.63 0.88 6.37
CA SER A 50 -7.20 0.60 7.69
C SER A 50 -6.37 -0.38 8.53
N SER A 51 -5.41 -1.10 7.92
CA SER A 51 -4.60 -2.12 8.60
C SER A 51 -3.16 -2.10 8.12
N VAL A 52 -2.23 -1.84 9.05
CA VAL A 52 -0.78 -1.91 8.80
C VAL A 52 -0.38 -3.31 8.34
N GLN A 53 -0.95 -4.35 8.96
CA GLN A 53 -0.72 -5.75 8.59
C GLN A 53 -1.11 -6.01 7.13
N ASN A 54 -2.30 -5.57 6.72
CA ASN A 54 -2.81 -5.81 5.37
C ASN A 54 -2.02 -4.99 4.33
N MET A 55 -1.60 -3.76 4.66
CA MET A 55 -0.70 -3.00 3.78
C MET A 55 0.63 -3.72 3.59
N ARG A 56 1.23 -4.21 4.68
CA ARG A 56 2.49 -4.95 4.63
C ARG A 56 2.36 -6.20 3.76
N GLN A 57 1.32 -7.01 3.97
CA GLN A 57 1.05 -8.19 3.15
C GLN A 57 0.86 -7.83 1.67
N ALA A 58 0.06 -6.80 1.36
CA ALA A 58 -0.15 -6.36 -0.01
C ALA A 58 1.13 -5.85 -0.69
N ILE A 59 2.01 -5.15 0.05
CA ILE A 59 3.32 -4.72 -0.47
C ILE A 59 4.22 -5.92 -0.77
N TRP A 60 4.28 -6.91 0.14
CA TRP A 60 5.07 -8.12 -0.07
C TRP A 60 4.47 -9.03 -1.15
N ALA A 61 3.16 -8.99 -1.37
CA ALA A 61 2.54 -9.70 -2.49
C ALA A 61 3.06 -9.18 -3.84
N ILE A 62 3.28 -7.87 -4.00
CA ILE A 62 3.92 -7.30 -5.21
C ILE A 62 5.31 -7.90 -5.40
N PHE A 63 6.10 -8.01 -4.33
CA PHE A 63 7.43 -8.61 -4.37
C PHE A 63 7.38 -10.07 -4.84
N LEU A 64 6.49 -10.86 -4.27
CA LEU A 64 6.32 -12.27 -4.61
C LEU A 64 5.79 -12.47 -6.03
N HIS A 65 4.89 -11.60 -6.51
CA HIS A 65 4.40 -11.67 -7.89
C HIS A 65 5.52 -11.55 -8.92
N MET A 66 6.55 -10.73 -8.66
CA MET A 66 7.69 -10.60 -9.57
C MET A 66 8.58 -11.86 -9.58
N LEU A 67 8.62 -12.63 -8.48
CA LEU A 67 9.35 -13.89 -8.39
C LEU A 67 8.55 -15.09 -8.92
N SER A 68 7.23 -14.94 -9.04
CA SER A 68 6.31 -16.02 -9.35
C SER A 68 6.47 -16.51 -10.78
N THR A 69 6.67 -17.81 -10.97
CA THR A 69 6.66 -18.48 -12.28
C THR A 69 5.55 -19.51 -12.35
N ASP A 70 5.36 -20.13 -13.52
CA ASP A 70 4.38 -21.21 -13.68
C ASP A 70 4.79 -22.44 -12.85
N GLU A 71 6.09 -22.71 -12.74
CA GLU A 71 6.66 -23.82 -11.96
C GLU A 71 6.66 -23.53 -10.45
N TYR A 72 6.86 -22.26 -10.08
CA TYR A 72 6.96 -21.82 -8.68
C TYR A 72 6.03 -20.62 -8.44
N PRO A 73 4.71 -20.85 -8.32
CA PRO A 73 3.74 -19.78 -8.10
C PRO A 73 3.83 -19.24 -6.66
N GLN A 74 4.00 -17.92 -6.51
CA GLN A 74 4.22 -17.24 -5.22
C GLN A 74 3.10 -16.23 -4.93
N HIS A 75 1.90 -16.73 -4.60
CA HIS A 75 0.69 -15.91 -4.39
C HIS A 75 0.13 -16.00 -2.96
N GLY A 76 0.97 -16.34 -1.98
CA GLY A 76 0.55 -16.63 -0.60
C GLY A 76 -0.02 -15.44 0.20
N PHE A 77 0.31 -14.21 -0.19
CA PHE A 77 -0.24 -12.99 0.46
C PHE A 77 -1.47 -12.41 -0.27
N CYS A 78 -1.93 -13.07 -1.33
CA CYS A 78 -3.09 -12.62 -2.08
C CYS A 78 -4.38 -13.12 -1.41
N PRO A 79 -5.47 -12.34 -1.46
CA PRO A 79 -6.77 -12.82 -1.05
C PRO A 79 -7.18 -14.00 -1.93
N ILE A 80 -7.86 -14.97 -1.33
CA ILE A 80 -8.39 -16.15 -2.00
C ILE A 80 -9.77 -15.81 -2.60
N GLY A 81 -10.14 -16.47 -3.68
CA GLY A 81 -11.48 -16.39 -4.27
C GLY A 81 -11.55 -15.56 -5.56
N GLU A 82 -12.73 -15.58 -6.17
CA GLU A 82 -13.01 -14.96 -7.48
C GLU A 82 -12.95 -13.43 -7.45
N ASP A 83 -13.15 -12.83 -6.28
CA ASP A 83 -13.03 -11.38 -6.08
C ASP A 83 -11.58 -10.94 -5.82
N SER A 84 -10.62 -11.86 -5.83
CA SER A 84 -9.22 -11.55 -5.60
C SER A 84 -8.70 -10.53 -6.61
N TRP A 85 -7.92 -9.56 -6.17
CA TRP A 85 -7.22 -8.68 -7.11
C TRP A 85 -6.05 -9.42 -7.80
N CYS A 86 -5.69 -10.62 -7.35
CA CYS A 86 -4.67 -11.46 -7.96
C CYS A 86 -5.27 -12.36 -9.05
N GLY A 87 -4.78 -12.23 -10.29
CA GLY A 87 -5.25 -13.03 -11.42
C GLY A 87 -5.02 -14.54 -11.24
N PHE A 88 -3.95 -14.95 -10.56
CA PHE A 88 -3.69 -16.36 -10.25
C PHE A 88 -4.75 -16.91 -9.29
N LYS A 89 -5.02 -16.21 -8.18
CA LYS A 89 -6.03 -16.64 -7.20
C LYS A 89 -7.45 -16.65 -7.75
N LYS A 90 -7.76 -15.75 -8.68
CA LYS A 90 -9.02 -15.79 -9.45
C LYS A 90 -9.11 -17.04 -10.31
N ALA A 91 -8.06 -17.34 -11.07
CA ALA A 91 -8.04 -18.50 -11.95
C ALA A 91 -8.11 -19.81 -11.14
N GLU A 92 -7.39 -19.89 -10.03
CA GLU A 92 -7.44 -21.01 -9.08
C GLU A 92 -8.86 -21.23 -8.55
N ALA A 93 -9.54 -20.16 -8.11
CA ALA A 93 -10.90 -20.24 -7.58
C ALA A 93 -11.93 -20.67 -8.65
N SER A 94 -11.78 -20.20 -9.90
CA SER A 94 -12.69 -20.54 -11.00
C SER A 94 -12.27 -21.80 -11.79
N GLY A 95 -11.24 -22.53 -11.37
CA GLY A 95 -10.73 -23.70 -12.08
C GLY A 95 -10.13 -23.41 -13.47
N LYS A 96 -9.70 -22.18 -13.73
CA LYS A 96 -9.11 -21.75 -15.01
C LYS A 96 -7.58 -21.85 -14.97
N SER A 97 -6.96 -22.03 -16.14
CA SER A 97 -5.51 -21.95 -16.26
C SER A 97 -5.02 -20.50 -16.18
N TYR A 98 -3.86 -20.30 -15.55
CA TYR A 98 -3.17 -19.02 -15.46
C TYR A 98 -1.75 -19.16 -16.01
N LYS A 99 -1.28 -18.15 -16.74
CA LYS A 99 0.09 -18.10 -17.26
C LYS A 99 0.77 -16.83 -16.78
N HIS A 100 1.93 -16.97 -16.13
CA HIS A 100 2.73 -15.85 -15.67
C HIS A 100 3.37 -15.12 -16.86
N LYS A 101 3.23 -13.79 -16.89
CA LYS A 101 3.71 -12.96 -18.03
C LYS A 101 4.74 -11.90 -17.63
N ASN A 102 4.91 -11.63 -16.34
CA ASN A 102 5.68 -10.48 -15.83
C ASN A 102 6.67 -10.87 -14.71
N SER A 103 7.20 -12.09 -14.74
CA SER A 103 8.26 -12.49 -13.81
C SER A 103 9.56 -11.77 -14.16
N LEU A 104 10.29 -11.36 -13.12
CA LEU A 104 11.61 -10.77 -13.24
C LEU A 104 12.67 -11.78 -12.79
N PRO A 105 13.91 -11.72 -13.33
CA PRO A 105 14.99 -12.58 -12.86
C PRO A 105 15.22 -12.41 -11.35
N VAL A 106 15.45 -13.53 -10.65
CA VAL A 106 15.66 -13.56 -9.19
C VAL A 106 16.69 -12.52 -8.77
N ALA A 107 17.82 -12.42 -9.47
CA ALA A 107 18.88 -11.44 -9.19
C ALA A 107 18.38 -9.99 -9.18
N VAL A 108 17.46 -9.62 -10.08
CA VAL A 108 16.86 -8.28 -10.16
C VAL A 108 15.91 -8.05 -8.99
N VAL A 109 15.07 -9.03 -8.66
CA VAL A 109 14.11 -8.91 -7.55
C VAL A 109 14.82 -8.84 -6.21
N GLU A 110 15.86 -9.64 -6.02
CA GLU A 110 16.72 -9.61 -4.84
C GLU A 110 17.42 -8.26 -4.65
N ALA A 111 17.91 -7.64 -5.72
CA ALA A 111 18.49 -6.31 -5.67
C ALA A 111 17.47 -5.23 -5.18
N MET A 112 16.18 -5.43 -5.45
CA MET A 112 15.11 -4.52 -4.98
C MET A 112 14.63 -4.81 -3.55
N ARG A 113 14.95 -5.99 -2.98
CA ARG A 113 14.47 -6.43 -1.66
C ARG A 113 14.67 -5.40 -0.54
N PRO A 114 15.81 -4.68 -0.43
CA PRO A 114 15.99 -3.66 0.61
C PRO A 114 14.93 -2.55 0.53
N ILE A 115 14.56 -2.11 -0.67
CA ILE A 115 13.55 -1.06 -0.85
C ILE A 115 12.18 -1.53 -0.38
N PHE A 116 11.79 -2.77 -0.70
CA PHE A 116 10.53 -3.36 -0.22
C PHE A 116 10.52 -3.51 1.30
N ARG A 117 11.65 -3.91 1.90
CA ARG A 117 11.81 -4.00 3.35
C ARG A 117 11.57 -2.65 4.02
N ASP A 118 12.23 -1.61 3.54
CA ASP A 118 12.10 -0.26 4.10
C ASP A 118 10.70 0.32 3.92
N LEU A 119 10.11 0.12 2.74
CA LEU A 119 8.77 0.65 2.42
C LEU A 119 7.63 -0.15 3.07
N SER A 120 7.91 -1.34 3.60
CA SER A 120 6.96 -2.15 4.36
C SER A 120 7.18 -2.09 5.87
N HIS A 121 8.03 -1.16 6.34
CA HIS A 121 8.31 -1.00 7.77
C HIS A 121 7.04 -0.56 8.52
N PRO A 122 6.66 -1.24 9.62
CA PRO A 122 5.41 -0.93 10.33
C PRO A 122 5.30 0.53 10.77
N ASP A 123 6.38 1.15 11.24
CA ASP A 123 6.38 2.55 11.67
C ASP A 123 6.07 3.52 10.52
N LEU A 124 6.63 3.27 9.33
CA LEU A 124 6.32 4.04 8.14
C LEU A 124 4.83 3.91 7.77
N LEU A 125 4.32 2.68 7.80
CA LEU A 125 2.94 2.37 7.44
C LEU A 125 1.92 2.92 8.45
N LYS A 126 2.25 2.91 9.74
CA LYS A 126 1.40 3.44 10.82
C LYS A 126 1.13 4.94 10.64
N ASN A 127 2.14 5.70 10.21
CA ASN A 127 1.99 7.13 9.92
C ASN A 127 0.95 7.36 8.80
N VAL A 128 0.97 6.53 7.76
CA VAL A 128 0.00 6.61 6.66
C VAL A 128 -1.44 6.33 7.12
N CYS A 129 -1.65 5.35 8.02
CA CYS A 129 -2.95 5.12 8.65
C CYS A 129 -3.43 6.37 9.40
N MET A 130 -2.56 6.93 10.25
CA MET A 130 -2.93 8.03 11.15
C MET A 130 -3.18 9.36 10.41
N GLU A 131 -2.43 9.65 9.36
CA GLU A 131 -2.65 10.85 8.54
C GLU A 131 -4.04 10.88 7.91
N LYS A 132 -4.55 9.75 7.43
CA LYS A 132 -5.92 9.69 6.88
C LYS A 132 -6.99 9.95 7.93
N HIS A 133 -6.82 9.46 9.16
CA HIS A 133 -7.75 9.77 10.26
C HIS A 133 -7.78 11.28 10.55
N LYS A 134 -6.61 11.94 10.57
CA LYS A 134 -6.51 13.39 10.75
C LYS A 134 -7.17 14.16 9.59
N THR A 135 -6.94 13.77 8.35
CA THR A 135 -7.56 14.42 7.18
C THR A 135 -9.07 14.24 7.15
N ARG A 136 -9.57 13.05 7.50
CA ARG A 136 -11.01 12.77 7.63
C ARG A 136 -11.66 13.61 8.74
N MET A 137 -10.98 13.79 9.88
CA MET A 137 -11.44 14.65 10.97
C MET A 137 -11.47 16.13 10.55
N LYS A 138 -10.48 16.61 9.80
CA LYS A 138 -10.44 18.00 9.29
C LYS A 138 -11.57 18.29 8.30
N VAL A 139 -11.83 17.38 7.36
CA VAL A 139 -12.95 17.54 6.39
C VAL A 139 -14.29 17.55 7.13
N PHE A 140 -14.47 16.67 8.13
CA PHE A 140 -15.65 16.67 8.97
C PHE A 140 -15.85 18.03 9.67
N ILE A 141 -14.84 18.55 10.37
CA ILE A 141 -14.92 19.86 11.05
C ILE A 141 -15.24 21.00 10.05
N MET A 142 -14.66 20.98 8.85
CA MET A 142 -14.95 21.99 7.82
C MET A 142 -16.39 21.92 7.29
N SER A 143 -16.95 20.71 7.12
CA SER A 143 -18.34 20.53 6.68
C SER A 143 -19.37 20.99 7.72
N PHE A 144 -19.07 20.87 9.02
CA PHE A 144 -19.96 21.36 10.09
C PHE A 144 -19.71 22.81 10.50
N GLY A 145 -18.58 23.41 10.10
CA GLY A 145 -18.23 24.80 10.42
C GLY A 145 -19.15 25.86 9.80
N HIS A 146 -19.94 25.51 8.78
CA HIS A 146 -20.99 26.38 8.21
C HIS A 146 -22.30 26.36 9.01
N VAL A 147 -22.52 25.35 9.87
CA VAL A 147 -23.73 25.21 10.70
C VAL A 147 -23.57 25.95 12.03
N PHE A 148 -22.34 26.18 12.48
CA PHE A 148 -22.04 26.94 13.70
C PHE A 148 -21.42 28.31 13.38
N PRO A 149 -22.15 29.42 13.55
CA PRO A 149 -21.61 30.76 13.28
C PRO A 149 -20.44 31.09 14.22
N LYS A 150 -19.37 31.67 13.64
CA LYS A 150 -18.09 32.02 14.30
C LYS A 150 -18.20 32.97 15.50
N GLN A 151 -19.39 33.48 15.80
CA GLN A 151 -19.65 34.52 16.79
C GLN A 151 -19.71 33.98 18.23
N HIS A 152 -19.93 32.67 18.43
CA HIS A 152 -20.01 32.07 19.77
C HIS A 152 -18.72 31.38 20.26
N LEU A 153 -17.68 31.30 19.42
CA LEU A 153 -16.49 30.49 19.68
C LEU A 153 -15.50 31.10 20.70
N TYR A 154 -15.65 32.37 21.07
CA TYR A 154 -14.71 33.05 21.99
C TYR A 154 -15.15 33.03 23.46
N ARG A 155 -16.36 32.53 23.78
CA ARG A 155 -16.93 32.62 25.14
C ARG A 155 -17.22 31.29 25.84
N LEU A 156 -16.60 30.19 25.44
CA LEU A 156 -16.81 28.92 26.14
C LEU A 156 -15.55 28.05 26.22
N LYS A 157 -14.74 28.28 27.26
CA LYS A 157 -13.80 27.27 27.79
C LYS A 157 -14.52 26.10 28.49
N HIS A 158 -15.84 26.14 28.64
CA HIS A 158 -16.65 25.08 29.25
C HIS A 158 -17.36 24.14 28.25
N PHE A 159 -17.44 24.48 26.96
CA PHE A 159 -18.14 23.61 25.99
C PHE A 159 -17.29 22.44 25.50
N HIS A 160 -15.96 22.54 25.52
CA HIS A 160 -15.11 21.45 25.05
C HIS A 160 -15.27 20.19 25.92
N LEU A 161 -15.52 20.35 27.22
CA LEU A 161 -15.78 19.24 28.12
C LEU A 161 -17.20 18.66 27.93
N VAL A 162 -18.22 19.51 27.78
CA VAL A 162 -19.62 19.09 27.60
C VAL A 162 -19.83 18.45 26.21
N PHE A 163 -19.18 18.96 25.17
CA PHE A 163 -19.20 18.37 23.83
C PHE A 163 -18.47 17.02 23.80
N MET A 164 -17.33 16.88 24.47
CA MET A 164 -16.68 15.57 24.62
C MET A 164 -17.52 14.58 25.44
N MET A 165 -18.25 15.05 26.47
CA MET A 165 -19.06 14.18 27.33
C MET A 165 -20.41 13.75 26.73
N LEU A 166 -21.02 14.56 25.85
CA LEU A 166 -22.32 14.24 25.24
C LEU A 166 -22.21 13.65 23.83
N PHE A 167 -21.18 14.01 23.05
CA PHE A 167 -21.06 13.56 21.66
C PHE A 167 -20.28 12.25 21.49
N VAL A 168 -19.34 11.94 22.40
CA VAL A 168 -18.56 10.68 22.34
C VAL A 168 -19.43 9.43 22.63
N PRO A 169 -20.36 9.43 23.61
CA PRO A 169 -21.25 8.28 23.82
C PRO A 169 -22.20 8.07 22.65
N LEU A 170 -22.73 9.14 22.05
CA LEU A 170 -23.65 9.06 20.91
C LEU A 170 -22.95 8.51 19.65
N MET A 171 -21.69 8.90 19.42
CA MET A 171 -20.87 8.36 18.34
C MET A 171 -20.47 6.90 18.56
N MET A 172 -20.31 6.44 19.81
CA MET A 172 -20.06 5.03 20.12
C MET A 172 -21.30 4.14 19.94
N VAL A 173 -22.51 4.67 20.18
CA VAL A 173 -23.77 3.94 19.94
C VAL A 173 -24.05 3.79 18.44
N MET A 174 -23.68 4.76 17.61
CA MET A 174 -23.88 4.70 16.16
C MET A 174 -22.90 3.77 15.41
N TYR A 175 -21.82 3.31 16.05
CA TYR A 175 -20.76 2.49 15.41
C TYR A 175 -20.79 1.00 15.82
N ARG A 176 -21.85 0.55 16.51
CA ARG A 176 -21.98 -0.83 17.02
C ARG A 176 -22.98 -1.71 16.24
N ASN A 177 -23.37 -1.32 15.03
CA ASN A 177 -24.11 -2.15 14.07
C ASN A 177 -23.35 -2.23 12.75
#